data_AF-A0A2H3CPS9-F1
#
_entry.id   AF-A0A2H3CPS9-F1
#
_cell.length_a   1.000
_cell.length_b   1.000
_cell.length_c   1.000
_cell.angle_alpha   90.00
_cell.angle_beta   90.00
_cell.angle_gamma   90.00
#
_symmetry.space_group_name_H-M   'P 1'
#
loop_
_entity.id
_entity.type
_entity.pdbx_description
1 polymer ?
#
loop_
_entity_poly.entity_id
_entity_poly.type
_entity_poly.pdbx_seq_one_letter_code
_entity_poly.pdbx_strand_id
1 'polypeptide(L)'
;ENEYLIPNFVGGTLPRRDGDDREYYCCTMLTLFKPWRSGGDLKESVQNWHEALESHVFSKRQLELMDNFNLRYECLDEHDDFHAQMRKNDGSG
;
A
#
# COMPACT_ATOMS: atom_id res chain seq x y z
N GLU A 1 -3.17 23.67 15.17
CA GLU A 1 -3.01 22.20 15.19
C GLU A 1 -2.24 21.80 13.94
N ASN A 2 -1.33 20.82 14.00
CA ASN A 2 -0.48 20.48 12.86
C ASN A 2 -1.32 19.89 11.72
N GLU A 3 -1.41 20.64 10.63
CA GLU A 3 -2.33 20.41 9.50
C GLU A 3 -1.94 19.19 8.65
N TYR A 4 -0.77 18.58 8.89
CA TYR A 4 -0.27 17.44 8.15
C TYR A 4 0.41 16.42 9.08
N LEU A 5 -0.31 15.34 9.40
CA LEU A 5 0.25 14.15 10.05
C LEU A 5 0.70 13.15 8.97
N ILE A 6 2.00 12.82 8.95
CA ILE A 6 2.57 11.79 8.07
C ILE A 6 2.93 10.56 8.93
N PRO A 7 2.29 9.41 8.70
CA PRO A 7 2.67 8.16 9.38
C PRO A 7 4.10 7.74 9.03
N ASN A 8 4.93 7.46 10.04
CA ASN A 8 6.27 6.90 9.87
C ASN A 8 6.27 5.40 10.18
N PHE A 9 6.47 4.56 9.17
CA PHE A 9 6.48 3.11 9.31
C PHE A 9 7.90 2.60 9.59
N VAL A 10 8.06 1.84 10.68
CA VAL A 10 9.33 1.20 11.06
C VAL A 10 9.19 -0.30 10.79
N GLY A 11 10.07 -0.87 9.96
CA GLY A 11 10.13 -2.33 9.78
C GLY A 11 10.04 -2.86 8.34
N GLY A 12 9.95 -2.00 7.33
CA GLY A 12 10.01 -2.43 5.93
C GLY A 12 9.15 -1.59 5.00
N THR A 13 9.14 -1.98 3.72
CA THR A 13 8.31 -1.39 2.67
C THR A 13 6.88 -1.90 2.79
N LEU A 14 5.88 -1.01 2.74
CA LEU A 14 4.48 -1.41 2.72
C LEU A 14 4.15 -2.18 1.43
N PRO A 15 3.23 -3.16 1.45
CA PRO A 15 2.85 -3.86 0.22
C PRO A 15 2.23 -2.89 -0.80
N ARG A 16 2.52 -3.15 -2.07
CA ARG A 16 1.91 -2.44 -3.21
C ARG A 16 0.48 -2.92 -3.43
N ARG A 17 -0.42 -2.02 -3.82
CA ARG A 17 -1.82 -2.37 -4.16
C ARG A 17 -1.92 -3.37 -5.31
N ASP A 18 -1.01 -3.24 -6.26
CA ASP A 18 -0.86 -3.98 -7.51
C ASP A 18 0.31 -4.98 -7.48
N GLY A 19 0.89 -5.22 -6.31
CA GLY A 19 1.94 -6.22 -6.14
C GLY A 19 1.43 -7.66 -6.18
N ASP A 20 2.37 -8.61 -6.20
CA ASP A 20 2.10 -10.05 -6.34
C ASP A 20 1.23 -10.65 -5.22
N ASP A 21 1.21 -10.05 -4.02
CA ASP A 21 0.44 -10.54 -2.88
C ASP A 21 -0.67 -9.57 -2.45
N ARG A 22 -1.81 -9.69 -3.14
CA ARG A 22 -3.02 -8.91 -2.86
C ARG A 22 -3.59 -9.18 -1.47
N GLU A 23 -3.52 -10.42 -0.98
CA GLU A 23 -4.05 -10.78 0.33
C GLU A 23 -3.23 -10.13 1.45
N TYR A 24 -1.91 -10.10 1.30
CA TYR A 24 -1.02 -9.39 2.22
C TYR A 24 -1.24 -7.88 2.21
N TYR A 25 -1.48 -7.28 1.03
CA TYR A 25 -1.90 -5.87 0.93
C TYR A 25 -3.19 -5.62 1.72
N CYS A 26 -4.23 -6.43 1.48
CA CYS A 26 -5.52 -6.26 2.14
C CYS A 26 -5.41 -6.40 3.67
N CYS A 27 -4.69 -7.42 4.14
CA CYS A 27 -4.39 -7.63 5.56
C CYS A 27 -3.68 -6.42 6.17
N THR A 28 -2.67 -5.88 5.48
CA THR A 28 -1.89 -4.74 5.98
C THR A 28 -2.76 -3.48 6.09
N MET A 29 -3.57 -3.18 5.08
CA MET A 29 -4.44 -1.99 5.10
C MET A 29 -5.51 -2.07 6.20
N LEU A 30 -6.10 -3.25 6.40
CA LEU A 30 -7.01 -3.50 7.53
C LEU A 30 -6.30 -3.30 8.87
N THR A 31 -5.10 -3.85 9.02
CA THR A 31 -4.29 -3.73 10.25
C THR A 31 -3.96 -2.28 10.60
N LEU A 32 -3.76 -1.42 9.61
CA LEU A 32 -3.40 -0.02 9.82
C LEU A 32 -4.60 0.88 10.13
N PHE A 33 -5.75 0.61 9.53
CA PHE A 33 -6.84 1.59 9.48
C PHE A 33 -8.14 1.13 10.13
N LYS A 34 -8.36 -0.19 10.26
CA LYS A 34 -9.47 -0.71 11.03
C LYS A 34 -9.08 -0.74 12.51
N PRO A 35 -9.95 -0.37 13.47
CA PRO A 35 -9.67 -0.60 14.88
C PRO A 35 -9.76 -2.10 15.20
N TRP A 36 -8.76 -2.67 15.86
CA TRP A 36 -8.76 -4.09 16.24
C TRP A 36 -8.00 -4.33 17.55
N ARG A 37 -8.36 -5.42 18.24
CA ARG A 37 -7.63 -5.97 19.39
C ARG A 37 -7.20 -7.42 19.17
N SER A 38 -7.82 -8.09 18.20
CA SER A 38 -7.54 -9.46 17.79
C SER A 38 -7.70 -9.61 16.28
N GLY A 39 -7.19 -10.71 15.71
CA GLY A 39 -7.36 -10.99 14.28
C GLY A 39 -8.82 -11.15 13.84
N GLY A 40 -9.70 -11.58 14.74
CA GLY A 40 -11.15 -11.70 14.46
C GLY A 40 -11.85 -10.36 14.24
N ASP A 41 -11.31 -9.27 14.78
CA ASP A 41 -11.83 -7.93 14.51
C ASP A 41 -11.49 -7.49 13.08
N LEU A 42 -10.40 -7.99 12.51
CA LEU A 42 -9.96 -7.65 11.17
C LEU A 42 -10.75 -8.41 10.11
N LYS A 43 -10.94 -9.72 10.30
CA LYS A 43 -11.52 -10.63 9.31
C LYS A 43 -12.35 -11.72 9.99
N GLU A 44 -13.50 -12.06 9.42
CA GLU A 44 -14.25 -13.26 9.81
C GLU A 44 -13.51 -14.53 9.38
N SER A 45 -13.80 -15.66 10.04
CA SER A 45 -13.12 -16.93 9.76
C SER A 45 -13.38 -17.46 8.34
N VAL A 46 -14.54 -17.15 7.76
CA VAL A 46 -15.00 -17.68 6.47
C VAL A 46 -14.63 -16.80 5.28
N GLN A 47 -14.31 -15.52 5.51
CA GLN A 47 -14.00 -14.58 4.42
C GLN A 47 -12.49 -14.50 4.16
N ASN A 48 -12.09 -14.10 2.95
CA ASN A 48 -10.69 -13.79 2.63
C ASN A 48 -10.34 -12.32 2.96
N TRP A 49 -9.05 -11.93 2.88
CA TRP A 49 -8.65 -10.59 3.28
C TRP A 49 -9.16 -9.53 2.32
N HIS A 50 -9.27 -9.85 1.03
CA HIS A 50 -9.85 -8.98 0.04
C HIS A 50 -11.32 -8.64 0.34
N GLU A 51 -12.16 -9.64 0.62
CA GLU A 51 -13.57 -9.46 1.02
C GLU A 51 -13.72 -8.63 2.29
N ALA A 52 -12.85 -8.85 3.28
CA ALA A 52 -12.84 -8.06 4.51
C ALA A 52 -12.42 -6.61 4.29
N LEU A 53 -11.52 -6.35 3.32
CA LEU A 53 -11.13 -5.01 2.94
C LEU A 53 -12.29 -4.29 2.25
N GLU A 54 -12.95 -4.95 1.28
CA GLU A 54 -14.06 -4.36 0.52
C GLU A 54 -15.29 -4.08 1.39
N SER A 55 -15.54 -4.90 2.40
CA SER A 55 -16.64 -4.70 3.35
C SER A 55 -16.37 -3.61 4.39
N HIS A 56 -15.11 -3.19 4.57
CA HIS A 56 -14.77 -2.14 5.52
C HIS A 56 -14.89 -0.74 4.91
N VAL A 57 -15.61 0.14 5.60
CA VAL A 57 -15.75 1.55 5.17
C VAL A 57 -14.60 2.38 5.73
N PHE A 58 -13.68 2.76 4.85
CA PHE A 58 -12.60 3.68 5.18
C PHE A 58 -13.06 5.14 5.11
N SER A 59 -12.53 5.97 5.98
CA SER A 59 -12.66 7.43 5.86
C SER A 59 -11.91 7.94 4.64
N LYS A 60 -12.34 9.10 4.12
CA LYS A 60 -11.67 9.76 2.99
C LYS A 60 -10.17 9.94 3.23
N ARG A 61 -9.78 10.34 4.45
CA ARG A 61 -8.37 10.53 4.82
C ARG A 61 -7.58 9.22 4.78
N GLN A 62 -8.18 8.10 5.17
CA GLN A 62 -7.52 6.80 5.12
C GLN A 62 -7.30 6.36 3.67
N LEU A 63 -8.29 6.55 2.80
CA LEU A 63 -8.15 6.28 1.36
C LEU A 63 -7.04 7.13 0.72
N GLU A 64 -6.97 8.44 1.04
CA GLU A 64 -5.89 9.31 0.60
C GLU A 64 -4.52 8.81 1.05
N LEU A 65 -4.40 8.33 2.30
CA LEU A 65 -3.16 7.74 2.80
C LEU A 65 -2.79 6.45 2.06
N MET A 66 -3.78 5.59 1.79
CA MET A 66 -3.58 4.35 1.03
C MET A 66 -3.12 4.64 -0.41
N ASP A 67 -3.65 5.68 -1.05
CA ASP A 67 -3.22 6.10 -2.38
C ASP A 67 -1.80 6.68 -2.35
N ASN A 68 -1.47 7.50 -1.35
CA ASN A 68 -0.11 8.02 -1.16
C ASN A 68 0.93 6.91 -0.94
N PHE A 69 0.54 5.80 -0.30
CA PHE A 69 1.44 4.65 -0.14
C PHE A 69 1.80 4.02 -1.49
N ASN A 70 0.90 4.02 -2.46
CA ASN A 70 1.18 3.55 -3.82
C ASN A 70 1.96 4.57 -4.65
N LEU A 71 1.69 5.87 -4.48
CA LEU A 71 2.37 6.94 -5.23
C LEU A 71 3.90 6.88 -5.08
N ARG A 72 4.41 6.53 -3.90
CA ARG A 72 5.85 6.35 -3.68
C ARG A 72 6.44 5.29 -4.61
N TYR A 73 5.69 4.25 -4.91
CA TYR A 73 6.12 3.17 -5.79
C TYR A 73 6.04 3.56 -7.26
N GLU A 74 4.97 4.25 -7.67
CA GLU A 74 4.84 4.79 -9.02
C GLU A 74 6.03 5.69 -9.38
N CYS A 75 6.43 6.60 -8.48
CA CYS A 75 7.59 7.46 -8.72
C CYS A 75 8.94 6.70 -8.77
N LEU A 76 9.08 5.62 -7.99
CA LEU A 76 10.30 4.81 -8.01
C LEU A 76 10.41 4.01 -9.31
N ASP A 77 9.29 3.45 -9.78
CA ASP A 77 9.24 2.69 -11.02
C ASP A 77 9.49 3.58 -12.23
N GLU A 78 8.86 4.75 -12.30
CA GLU A 78 9.09 5.74 -13.38
C GLU A 78 10.56 6.17 -13.47
N HIS A 79 11.20 6.40 -12.32
CA HIS A 79 12.61 6.72 -12.24
C HIS A 79 13.50 5.57 -12.76
N ASP A 80 13.24 4.35 -12.30
CA ASP A 80 14.03 3.19 -12.68
C ASP A 80 13.85 2.84 -14.16
N ASP A 81 12.65 3.00 -14.71
CA ASP A 81 12.37 2.84 -16.14
C ASP A 81 13.14 3.87 -16.98
N PHE A 82 13.17 5.13 -16.55
CA PHE A 82 13.95 6.17 -17.21
C PHE A 82 15.45 5.85 -17.22
N HIS A 83 15.99 5.38 -16.10
CA HIS A 83 17.40 4.96 -16.02
C HIS A 83 17.69 3.70 -16.84
N ALA A 84 16.76 2.74 -16.89
CA ALA A 84 16.89 1.55 -17.72
C ALA A 84 16.88 1.89 -19.22
N GLN A 85 16.06 2.85 -19.64
CA GLN A 85 16.03 3.36 -21.01
C GLN A 85 17.33 4.06 -21.39
N MET A 86 17.90 4.90 -20.52
CA MET A 86 19.20 5.54 -20.79
C MET A 86 20.33 4.53 -20.96
N ARG A 87 20.43 3.53 -20.07
CA ARG A 87 21.48 2.49 -20.18
C ARG A 87 21.37 1.66 -21.45
N LYS A 88 20.15 1.40 -21.93
CA LYS A 88 19.93 0.72 -23.22
C LYS A 88 20.38 1.59 -24.40
N ASN A 89 20.19 2.90 -24.31
CA ASN A 89 20.58 3.83 -25.37
C ASN A 89 22.11 4.01 -25.46
N ASP A 90 22.79 4.03 -24.31
CA ASP A 90 24.26 4.17 -24.25
C ASP A 90 25.04 2.91 -24.70
N GLY A 91 24.39 1.74 -24.72
CA GLY A 91 24.98 0.48 -25.21
C GLY A 91 24.81 0.23 -26.72
N SER A 92 24.24 1.21 -27.45
CA SER A 92 23.94 1.10 -28.89
C SER A 92 24.97 1.81 -29.79
N GLY A 93 26.14 2.18 -29.24
CA GLY A 93 27.24 2.84 -29.96
C GLY A 93 28.36 1.89 -30.38
#